data_AF-A0A7W4ZAK1-F1
#
_entry.id   AF-A0A7W4ZAK1-F1
#
_cell.length_a   1.000
_cell.length_b   1.000
_cell.length_c   1.000
_cell.angle_alpha   90.00
_cell.angle_beta   90.00
_cell.angle_gamma   90.00
#
_symmetry.space_group_name_H-M   'P 1'
#
loop_
_entity.id
_entity.type
_entity.pdbx_description
1 polymer ?
#
loop_
_entity_poly.entity_id
_entity_poly.type
_entity_poly.pdbx_seq_one_letter_code
_entity_poly.pdbx_strand_id
1 'polypeptide(L)'
;MKRLIAFAAASLVLSGCSTSTYLKLPEDSVLKIKRGTEEPLAEGKVTRTPLSWSSAGGIPYKIEQNGEVVQEGRLRSSFRPASLFWPPAGAIYWPMGFAYPCYDLTQKDDQRCSAETLQALKSKDQ
;
A
#
# COMPACT_ATOMS: atom_id res chain seq x y z
N MET A 1 32.32 14.77 7.92
CA MET A 1 31.31 14.17 8.82
C MET A 1 29.96 14.88 8.84
N LYS A 2 29.87 16.22 9.02
CA LYS A 2 28.59 16.98 8.99
C LYS A 2 27.72 16.77 7.73
N ARG A 3 28.33 16.60 6.55
CA ARG A 3 27.59 16.33 5.30
C ARG A 3 26.96 14.93 5.26
N LEU A 4 27.62 13.91 5.83
CA LEU A 4 27.10 12.53 5.86
C LEU A 4 25.90 12.39 6.80
N ILE A 5 25.89 13.13 7.91
CA ILE A 5 24.75 13.19 8.84
C ILE A 5 23.54 13.85 8.17
N ALA A 6 23.75 14.90 7.35
CA ALA A 6 22.68 15.54 6.60
C ALA A 6 22.06 14.62 5.53
N PHE A 7 22.88 13.81 4.83
CA PHE A 7 22.38 12.82 3.86
C PHE A 7 21.63 11.65 4.53
N ALA A 8 22.09 11.19 5.70
CA ALA A 8 21.39 10.17 6.48
C ALA A 8 20.05 10.66 7.03
N ALA A 9 19.97 11.93 7.46
CA ALA A 9 18.72 12.53 7.91
C ALA A 9 17.70 12.69 6.77
N ALA A 10 18.13 13.10 5.57
CA ALA A 10 17.25 13.28 4.41
C ALA A 10 16.65 11.95 3.90
N SER A 11 17.38 10.85 4.01
CA SER A 11 16.89 9.52 3.59
C SER A 11 15.86 8.93 4.57
N LEU A 12 15.91 9.29 5.85
CA LEU A 12 14.88 8.93 6.83
C LEU A 12 13.54 9.62 6.56
N VAL A 13 13.55 10.89 6.12
CA VAL A 13 12.33 11.68 5.83
C VAL A 13 11.49 11.08 4.69
N LEU A 14 12.12 10.48 3.68
CA LEU A 14 11.42 9.94 2.51
C LEU A 14 10.65 8.64 2.79
N SER A 15 11.07 7.89 3.81
CA SER A 15 10.46 6.59 4.14
C SER A 15 9.13 6.69 4.89
N GLY A 16 8.83 7.86 5.49
CA GLY A 16 7.60 8.14 6.23
C GLY A 16 6.43 8.59 5.34
N CYS A 17 6.70 9.05 4.11
CA CYS A 17 5.70 9.68 3.25
C CYS A 17 5.03 8.73 2.25
N SER A 18 5.35 7.42 2.27
CA SER A 18 4.75 6.46 1.34
C SER A 18 4.59 5.07 1.94
N THR A 19 3.65 4.31 1.38
CA THR A 19 3.46 2.89 1.61
C THR A 19 3.41 2.18 0.26
N SER A 20 4.11 1.05 0.18
CA SER A 20 4.20 0.25 -1.03
C SER A 20 3.86 -1.19 -0.74
N THR A 21 3.28 -1.86 -1.73
CA THR A 21 3.02 -3.30 -1.72
C THR A 21 2.99 -3.81 -3.17
N TYR A 22 2.99 -5.12 -3.34
CA TYR A 22 2.70 -5.77 -4.61
C TYR A 22 1.25 -6.25 -4.63
N LEU A 23 0.60 -6.18 -5.78
CA LEU A 23 -0.76 -6.68 -5.97
C LEU A 23 -0.76 -7.74 -7.06
N LYS A 24 -1.29 -8.93 -6.75
CA LYS A 24 -1.75 -9.89 -7.75
C LYS A 24 -3.26 -9.70 -7.89
N LEU A 25 -3.71 -9.47 -9.11
CA LEU A 25 -5.12 -9.25 -9.42
C LEU A 25 -5.65 -10.35 -10.34
N PRO A 26 -6.98 -10.58 -10.37
CA PRO A 26 -7.63 -11.31 -11.45
C PRO A 26 -7.33 -10.68 -12.82
N GLU A 27 -7.39 -11.47 -13.89
CA GLU A 27 -7.11 -11.01 -15.25
C GLU A 27 -8.04 -9.83 -15.65
N ASP A 28 -7.48 -8.87 -16.39
CA ASP A 28 -8.18 -7.68 -16.88
C ASP A 28 -8.95 -6.87 -15.82
N SER A 29 -8.45 -6.88 -14.58
CA SER A 29 -9.08 -6.18 -13.46
C SER A 29 -8.18 -5.09 -12.86
N VAL A 30 -8.82 -4.12 -12.21
CA VAL A 30 -8.16 -3.03 -11.49
C VAL A 30 -8.65 -2.96 -10.05
N LEU A 31 -7.73 -2.67 -9.14
CA LEU A 31 -8.05 -2.43 -7.74
C LEU A 31 -8.29 -0.93 -7.51
N LYS A 32 -9.44 -0.58 -6.95
CA LYS A 32 -9.73 0.76 -6.42
C LYS A 32 -9.76 0.72 -4.91
N ILE A 33 -9.00 1.60 -4.27
CA ILE A 33 -9.02 1.77 -2.81
C ILE A 33 -9.92 2.94 -2.48
N LYS A 34 -10.93 2.69 -1.64
CA LYS A 34 -12.00 3.64 -1.31
C LYS A 34 -11.52 4.67 -0.29
N ARG A 35 -10.59 5.54 -0.68
CA ARG A 35 -10.15 6.71 0.10
C ARG A 35 -9.27 7.65 -0.73
N GLY A 36 -9.78 8.85 -1.02
CA GLY A 36 -9.08 9.87 -1.82
C GLY A 36 -9.43 9.72 -3.30
N THR A 37 -8.46 9.88 -4.20
CA THR A 37 -8.63 9.50 -5.59
C THR A 37 -8.82 7.99 -5.67
N GLU A 38 -9.97 7.53 -6.20
CA GLU A 38 -10.22 6.13 -6.55
C GLU A 38 -9.45 5.76 -7.83
N GLU A 39 -8.15 6.07 -7.84
CA GLU A 39 -7.26 5.75 -8.95
C GLU A 39 -7.19 4.23 -9.11
N PRO A 40 -7.43 3.73 -10.34
CA PRO A 40 -7.31 2.32 -10.63
C PRO A 40 -5.85 1.89 -10.47
N LEU A 41 -5.63 0.83 -9.70
CA LEU A 41 -4.33 0.20 -9.53
C LEU A 41 -4.29 -1.09 -10.31
N ALA A 42 -3.28 -1.22 -11.17
CA ALA A 42 -3.00 -2.44 -11.89
C ALA A 42 -2.24 -3.46 -11.01
N GLU A 43 -2.15 -4.69 -11.51
CA GLU A 43 -1.24 -5.72 -10.99
C GLU A 43 0.22 -5.21 -11.02
N GLY A 44 1.00 -5.60 -10.01
CA GLY A 44 2.40 -5.19 -9.85
C GLY A 44 2.66 -4.35 -8.60
N LYS A 45 3.80 -3.66 -8.55
CA LYS A 45 4.18 -2.78 -7.44
C LYS A 45 3.35 -1.51 -7.43
N VAL A 46 2.65 -1.28 -6.33
CA VAL A 46 1.94 -0.03 -6.07
C VAL A 46 2.62 0.75 -4.96
N THR A 47 2.72 2.07 -5.14
CA THR A 47 3.23 2.99 -4.12
C THR A 47 2.28 4.16 -4.02
N ARG A 48 1.94 4.54 -2.78
CA ARG A 48 0.99 5.62 -2.50
C ARG A 48 1.32 6.32 -1.21
N THR A 49 0.64 7.45 -0.97
CA THR A 49 0.67 8.11 0.33
C THR A 49 0.10 7.19 1.42
N PRO A 50 0.56 7.34 2.67
CA PRO A 50 0.02 6.59 3.79
C PRO A 50 -1.46 6.90 4.00
N LEU A 51 -2.14 6.01 4.71
CA LEU A 51 -3.58 6.05 4.96
C LEU A 51 -3.85 6.56 6.38
N SER A 52 -4.98 7.25 6.60
CA SER A 52 -5.37 7.66 7.97
C SER A 52 -5.90 6.49 8.81
N TRP A 53 -6.17 6.77 10.08
CA TRP A 53 -6.78 5.86 11.05
C TRP A 53 -8.12 5.27 10.64
N SER A 54 -8.89 5.88 9.73
CA SER A 54 -10.10 5.18 9.24
C SER A 54 -9.78 3.89 8.47
N SER A 55 -8.50 3.68 8.09
CA SER A 55 -7.99 2.42 7.57
C SER A 55 -7.44 1.48 8.65
N ALA A 56 -7.57 1.79 9.95
CA ALA A 56 -7.12 0.94 11.06
C ALA A 56 -7.87 -0.41 11.11
N GLY A 57 -9.17 -0.41 10.81
CA GLY A 57 -9.97 -1.63 10.61
C GLY A 57 -9.77 -2.29 9.23
N GLY A 58 -8.65 -2.05 8.56
CA GLY A 58 -8.37 -2.48 7.19
C GLY A 58 -8.68 -1.42 6.13
N ILE A 59 -8.07 -1.58 4.95
CA ILE A 59 -8.11 -0.67 3.81
C ILE A 59 -9.26 -1.10 2.88
N PRO A 60 -10.37 -0.36 2.79
CA PRO A 60 -11.48 -0.76 1.94
C PRO A 60 -11.09 -0.73 0.47
N TYR A 61 -11.43 -1.77 -0.28
CA TYR A 61 -11.13 -1.89 -1.69
C TYR A 61 -12.29 -2.47 -2.50
N LYS A 62 -12.24 -2.22 -3.81
CA LYS A 62 -13.08 -2.82 -4.85
C LYS A 62 -12.20 -3.28 -5.99
N ILE A 63 -12.51 -4.42 -6.58
CA ILE A 63 -11.94 -4.88 -7.84
C ILE A 63 -13.00 -4.66 -8.90
N GLU A 64 -12.61 -3.93 -9.94
CA GLU A 64 -13.46 -3.73 -11.10
C GLU A 64 -12.90 -4.51 -12.29
N GLN A 65 -13.78 -5.15 -13.03
CA GLN A 65 -13.49 -5.83 -14.28
C GLN A 65 -14.55 -5.40 -15.29
N ASN A 66 -14.14 -4.91 -16.46
CA ASN A 66 -15.05 -4.40 -17.49
C ASN A 66 -16.05 -3.33 -16.99
N GLY A 67 -15.68 -2.54 -15.98
CA GLY A 67 -16.52 -1.49 -15.40
C GLY A 67 -17.53 -1.98 -14.35
N GLU A 68 -17.58 -3.27 -14.06
CA GLU A 68 -18.40 -3.85 -13.00
C GLU A 68 -17.55 -4.23 -11.78
N VAL A 69 -18.10 -4.05 -10.57
CA VAL A 69 -17.45 -4.45 -9.33
C VAL A 69 -17.60 -5.96 -9.15
N VAL A 70 -16.51 -6.71 -9.31
CA VAL A 70 -16.50 -8.17 -9.20
C VAL A 70 -16.15 -8.66 -7.79
N GLN A 71 -15.47 -7.83 -7.00
CA GLN A 71 -15.10 -8.16 -5.62
C GLN A 71 -14.93 -6.88 -4.78
N GLU A 72 -15.30 -6.95 -3.51
CA GLU A 72 -15.02 -5.88 -2.55
C GLU A 72 -14.60 -6.47 -1.20
N GLY A 73 -13.87 -5.68 -0.41
CA GLY A 73 -13.39 -6.15 0.87
C GLY A 73 -12.54 -5.12 1.59
N ARG A 74 -11.75 -5.60 2.55
CA ARG A 74 -10.75 -4.78 3.26
C ARG A 74 -9.41 -5.49 3.23
N LEU A 75 -8.37 -4.77 2.78
CA LEU A 75 -7.00 -5.25 2.89
C LEU A 75 -6.54 -5.10 4.33
N ARG A 76 -5.73 -6.03 4.82
CA ARG A 76 -5.13 -5.87 6.13
C ARG A 76 -4.24 -4.62 6.16
N SER A 77 -4.40 -3.79 7.17
CA SER A 77 -3.53 -2.63 7.38
C SER A 77 -2.62 -2.87 8.59
N SER A 78 -1.49 -2.17 8.60
CA SER A 78 -0.59 -2.14 9.76
C SER A 78 -0.28 -0.72 10.17
N PHE A 79 -0.13 -0.53 11.48
CA PHE A 79 0.35 0.71 12.05
C PHE A 79 1.83 0.92 11.74
N ARG A 80 2.21 2.13 11.32
CA ARG A 80 3.60 2.53 10.99
C ARG A 80 4.04 3.66 11.93
N PRO A 81 4.76 3.36 13.03
CA PRO A 81 5.13 4.33 14.07
C PRO A 81 6.02 5.49 13.60
N ALA A 82 6.70 5.35 12.45
CA ALA A 82 7.53 6.39 11.87
C ALA A 82 6.77 7.71 11.60
N SER A 83 5.43 7.67 11.62
CA SER A 83 4.52 8.81 11.47
C SER A 83 4.08 9.47 12.79
N LEU A 84 4.39 8.89 13.96
CA LEU A 84 4.07 9.47 15.29
C LEU A 84 5.11 10.47 15.81
N PHE A 85 6.35 10.38 15.34
CA PHE A 85 7.47 11.19 15.85
C PHE A 85 7.70 12.48 15.05
N TRP A 86 6.77 12.88 14.19
CA TRP A 86 6.84 14.16 13.47
C TRP A 86 6.39 15.33 14.39
N PRO A 87 7.17 16.42 14.53
CA PRO A 87 6.82 17.56 15.40
C PRO A 87 5.63 18.40 14.88
N PRO A 88 5.11 19.38 15.65
CA PRO A 88 3.70 19.80 15.71
C PRO A 88 3.27 20.70 14.54
N ALA A 89 3.28 20.16 13.33
CA ALA A 89 2.91 20.88 12.11
C ALA A 89 1.60 20.38 11.47
N GLY A 90 0.64 19.88 12.27
CA GLY A 90 -0.79 19.78 11.91
C GLY A 90 -1.17 18.93 10.69
N ALA A 91 -0.22 18.32 9.98
CA ALA A 91 -0.47 17.49 8.81
C ALA A 91 -0.97 16.12 9.29
N ILE A 92 -2.30 16.00 9.34
CA ILE A 92 -3.10 14.77 9.31
C ILE A 92 -2.24 13.51 9.36
N TYR A 93 -2.10 13.00 10.58
CA TYR A 93 -1.52 11.72 10.90
C TYR A 93 -2.02 10.67 9.87
N TRP A 94 -1.13 10.02 9.14
CA TRP A 94 -1.51 8.91 8.26
C TRP A 94 -0.70 7.68 8.64
N PRO A 95 -0.96 7.10 9.83
CA PRO A 95 -0.10 6.06 10.36
C PRO A 95 -0.41 4.68 9.80
N MET A 96 -1.43 4.56 8.95
CA MET A 96 -1.83 3.28 8.40
C MET A 96 -1.14 3.06 7.06
N GLY A 97 -0.67 1.84 6.84
CA GLY A 97 -0.16 1.40 5.56
C GLY A 97 -0.58 -0.03 5.27
N PHE A 98 -0.09 -0.56 4.17
CA PHE A 98 -0.22 -1.98 3.85
C PHE A 98 0.51 -2.83 4.91
N ALA A 99 -0.18 -3.85 5.43
CA ALA A 99 0.42 -4.81 6.37
C ALA A 99 1.41 -5.78 5.71
N TYR A 100 1.12 -6.18 4.47
CA TYR A 100 1.90 -7.19 3.76
C TYR A 100 2.70 -6.59 2.60
N PRO A 101 3.87 -7.18 2.29
CA PRO A 101 4.64 -6.79 1.11
C PRO A 101 3.95 -7.16 -0.20
N CYS A 102 2.97 -8.07 -0.17
CA CYS A 102 2.23 -8.51 -1.35
C CYS A 102 0.83 -8.97 -0.95
N TYR A 103 -0.17 -8.55 -1.73
CA TYR A 103 -1.53 -9.06 -1.64
C TYR A 103 -1.91 -9.89 -2.87
N ASP A 104 -2.42 -11.08 -2.62
CA ASP A 104 -3.06 -11.91 -3.64
C ASP A 104 -4.57 -11.77 -3.52
N LEU A 105 -5.15 -11.02 -4.45
CA LEU A 105 -6.60 -10.75 -4.46
C LEU A 105 -7.36 -11.70 -5.38
N THR A 106 -6.70 -12.73 -5.90
CA THR A 106 -7.37 -13.83 -6.60
C THR A 106 -8.01 -14.82 -5.62
N GLN A 107 -7.56 -14.83 -4.37
CA GLN A 107 -8.03 -15.72 -3.32
C GLN A 107 -8.93 -14.98 -2.30
N LYS A 108 -9.92 -15.68 -1.74
CA LYS A 108 -10.90 -15.10 -0.79
C LYS A 108 -10.42 -15.09 0.66
N ASP A 109 -9.63 -16.08 1.09
CA ASP A 109 -9.40 -16.35 2.51
C ASP A 109 -8.09 -15.79 3.07
N ASP A 110 -6.97 -15.98 2.35
CA ASP A 110 -5.69 -15.36 2.70
C ASP A 110 -5.26 -14.43 1.58
N GLN A 111 -5.33 -13.14 1.85
CA GLN A 111 -4.90 -12.12 0.91
C GLN A 111 -3.37 -12.00 0.84
N ARG A 112 -2.57 -12.74 1.61
CA ARG A 112 -1.11 -12.65 1.56
C ARG A 112 -0.56 -13.53 0.43
N CYS A 113 0.29 -12.97 -0.42
CA CYS A 113 0.95 -13.76 -1.47
C CYS A 113 1.89 -14.82 -0.89
N SER A 114 2.03 -15.92 -1.63
CA SER A 114 3.16 -16.84 -1.49
C SER A 114 4.48 -16.16 -1.88
N ALA A 115 5.60 -16.72 -1.44
CA ALA A 115 6.92 -16.22 -1.82
C ALA A 115 7.16 -16.29 -3.34
N GLU A 116 6.66 -17.35 -3.98
CA GLU A 116 6.75 -17.57 -5.43
C GLU A 116 6.00 -16.49 -6.21
N THR A 117 4.76 -16.19 -5.84
CA THR A 117 3.96 -15.13 -6.46
C THR A 117 4.64 -13.76 -6.33
N LEU A 118 5.18 -13.45 -5.15
CA LEU A 118 5.92 -12.21 -4.95
C LEU A 118 7.16 -12.12 -5.84
N GLN A 119 7.90 -13.22 -5.99
CA GLN A 119 9.08 -13.25 -6.85
C GLN A 119 8.71 -13.08 -8.32
N ALA A 120 7.65 -13.75 -8.78
CA ALA A 120 7.14 -13.59 -10.14
C ALA A 120 6.72 -12.14 -10.45
N LEU A 121 6.03 -11.47 -9.51
CA LEU A 121 5.66 -10.06 -9.67
C LEU A 121 6.88 -9.13 -9.70
N LYS A 122 7.87 -9.36 -8.83
CA LYS A 122 9.12 -8.59 -8.84
C LYS A 122 9.88 -8.71 -10.15
N SER A 123 9.91 -9.90 -10.74
CA SER A 123 10.58 -10.15 -12.02
C SER A 123 9.86 -9.52 -13.21
N LYS A 124 8.53 -9.29 -13.13
CA LYS A 124 7.78 -8.56 -14.16
C LYS A 124 8.00 -7.04 -14.12
N ASP A 125 8.29 -6.51 -12.92
CA ASP A 125 8.48 -5.07 -12.69
C ASP A 125 9.94 -4.59 -12.93
N GLN A 126 10.85 -5.50 -13.30
CA GLN A 126 12.28 -5.23 -13.53
C GLN A 126 12.61 -5.23 -15.02
#